data_AF-A0A556PPE7-F1
#
_entry.id   AF-A0A556PPE7-F1
#
_cell.length_a   1.000
_cell.length_b   1.000
_cell.length_c   1.000
_cell.angle_alpha   90.00
_cell.angle_beta   90.00
_cell.angle_gamma   90.00
#
_symmetry.space_group_name_H-M   'P 1'
#
loop_
_entity.id
_entity.type
_entity.pdbx_description
1 polymer ?
#
loop_
_entity_poly.entity_id
_entity_poly.type
_entity_poly.pdbx_seq_one_letter_code
_entity_poly.pdbx_strand_id
1 'polypeptide(L)'
;MIDMQEYWEDEMQGLRETVRLNENITFSNHAAKDRMVERNITLEDLGMAMLTGAIYEGYNIGEYPHKFNKDPFRTVVGRDFNGELISIGVALKGKRSFEVTTIYKGVTDRLKYFFK
;
A
#
# COMPACT_ATOMS: atom_id res chain seq x y z
N MET A 1 20.14 10.02 -5.21
CA MET A 1 18.87 9.42 -4.79
C MET A 1 19.17 7.99 -4.45
N ILE A 2 19.15 7.66 -3.16
CA ILE A 2 19.32 6.28 -2.71
C ILE A 2 17.94 5.66 -2.85
N ASP A 3 17.72 4.97 -3.97
CA ASP A 3 16.52 4.18 -4.13
C ASP A 3 16.63 3.00 -3.17
N MET A 4 15.89 3.05 -2.07
CA MET A 4 15.92 2.07 -0.98
C MET A 4 15.21 0.75 -1.36
N GLN A 5 15.18 0.43 -2.65
CA GLN A 5 14.61 -0.81 -3.20
C GLN A 5 15.21 -2.07 -2.56
N GLU A 6 16.46 -2.01 -2.10
CA GLU A 6 17.10 -3.11 -1.38
C GLU A 6 16.36 -3.54 -0.11
N TYR A 7 15.57 -2.64 0.49
CA TYR A 7 14.78 -2.92 1.70
C TYR A 7 13.33 -3.31 1.41
N TRP A 8 12.90 -3.32 0.15
CA TRP A 8 11.48 -3.54 -0.17
C TRP A 8 10.99 -4.93 0.21
N GLU A 9 11.83 -5.95 0.12
CA GLU A 9 11.43 -7.30 0.55
C GLU A 9 11.24 -7.36 2.08
N ASP A 10 12.13 -6.71 2.84
CA ASP A 10 12.00 -6.61 4.30
C ASP A 10 10.75 -5.81 4.71
N GLU A 11 10.47 -4.70 4.00
CA GLU A 11 9.26 -3.90 4.20
C GLU A 11 8.00 -4.71 3.89
N MET A 12 7.98 -5.47 2.78
CA MET A 12 6.88 -6.37 2.43
C MET A 12 6.72 -7.50 3.43
N GLN A 13 7.82 -8.08 3.92
CA GLN A 13 7.76 -9.09 4.97
C GLN A 13 7.14 -8.52 6.25
N GLY A 14 7.58 -7.35 6.69
CA GLY A 14 7.01 -6.65 7.84
C GLY A 14 5.52 -6.38 7.65
N LEU A 15 5.11 -5.92 6.45
CA LEU A 15 3.70 -5.69 6.12
C LEU A 15 2.90 -6.99 6.20
N ARG A 16 3.35 -8.06 5.54
CA ARG A 16 2.68 -9.37 5.54
C ARG A 16 2.55 -9.94 6.96
N GLU A 17 3.57 -9.78 7.80
CA GLU A 17 3.52 -10.18 9.22
C GLU A 17 2.44 -9.40 9.97
N THR A 18 2.38 -8.07 9.81
CA THR A 18 1.35 -7.25 10.45
C THR A 18 -0.07 -7.58 9.99
N VAL A 19 -0.26 -7.90 8.70
CA VAL A 19 -1.56 -8.34 8.16
C VAL A 19 -1.97 -9.67 8.78
N ARG A 20 -1.06 -10.65 8.85
CA ARG A 20 -1.35 -11.99 9.42
C ARG A 20 -1.70 -11.92 10.91
N LEU A 21 -1.03 -11.03 11.65
CA LEU A 21 -1.27 -10.83 13.08
C LEU A 21 -2.47 -9.91 13.35
N ASN A 22 -2.96 -9.20 12.33
CA ASN A 22 -4.00 -8.18 12.45
C ASN A 22 -3.66 -7.09 13.48
N GLU A 23 -2.40 -6.64 13.48
CA GLU A 23 -1.87 -5.66 14.43
C GLU A 23 -1.11 -4.56 13.70
N ASN A 24 -1.04 -3.36 14.28
CA ASN A 24 -0.21 -2.24 13.81
C ASN A 24 -0.45 -1.76 12.37
N ILE A 25 -1.61 -2.11 11.78
CA ILE A 25 -2.12 -1.54 10.54
C ILE A 25 -3.24 -0.58 10.89
N THR A 26 -3.09 0.69 10.52
CA THR A 26 -4.12 1.71 10.67
C THR A 26 -4.59 2.18 9.30
N PHE A 27 -5.78 2.80 9.27
CA PHE A 27 -6.34 3.36 8.06
C PHE A 27 -6.53 4.86 8.27
N SER A 28 -6.06 5.66 7.31
CA SER A 28 -6.40 7.08 7.26
C SER A 28 -7.92 7.23 7.11
N ASN A 29 -8.47 8.36 7.59
CA ASN A 29 -9.89 8.67 7.41
C ASN A 29 -10.33 8.61 5.94
N HIS A 30 -9.47 9.06 5.02
CA HIS A 30 -9.72 9.03 3.58
C HIS A 30 -9.80 7.59 3.05
N ALA A 31 -8.88 6.72 3.46
CA ALA A 31 -8.89 5.31 3.05
C ALA A 31 -10.14 4.58 3.58
N ALA A 32 -10.43 4.74 4.87
CA ALA A 32 -11.52 4.02 5.53
C ALA A 32 -12.90 4.48 5.06
N LYS A 33 -13.15 5.80 5.02
CA LYS A 33 -14.49 6.34 4.72
C LYS A 33 -14.75 6.49 3.22
N ASP A 34 -13.79 7.01 2.48
CA ASP A 34 -14.03 7.39 1.08
C ASP A 34 -13.66 6.24 0.14
N ARG A 35 -12.57 5.51 0.41
CA ARG A 35 -12.10 4.51 -0.56
C ARG A 35 -12.72 3.13 -0.38
N MET A 36 -12.78 2.62 0.84
CA MET A 36 -13.34 1.28 1.09
C MET A 36 -14.85 1.22 0.90
N VAL A 37 -15.59 2.16 1.51
CA VAL A 37 -17.06 2.16 1.49
C VAL A 37 -17.59 2.43 0.08
N GLU A 38 -17.10 3.46 -0.61
CA GLU A 38 -17.59 3.80 -1.96
C GLU A 38 -17.30 2.72 -3.01
N ARG A 39 -16.23 1.93 -2.82
CA ARG A 39 -15.76 0.95 -3.82
C ARG A 39 -16.07 -0.48 -3.45
N ASN A 40 -16.78 -0.69 -2.35
CA ASN A 40 -17.11 -2.00 -1.81
C ASN A 40 -15.87 -2.91 -1.68
N ILE A 41 -14.77 -2.34 -1.16
CA ILE A 41 -13.52 -3.06 -0.90
C ILE A 41 -13.53 -3.45 0.57
N THR A 42 -13.45 -4.75 0.84
CA THR A 42 -13.47 -5.29 2.21
C THR A 42 -12.08 -5.25 2.86
N LEU A 43 -12.02 -5.46 4.17
CA LEU A 43 -10.73 -5.60 4.86
C LEU A 43 -10.01 -6.87 4.41
N GLU A 44 -10.78 -7.91 4.11
CA GLU A 44 -10.32 -9.19 3.57
C GLU A 44 -9.63 -8.99 2.21
N ASP A 45 -10.25 -8.25 1.29
CA ASP A 45 -9.68 -7.94 -0.02
C ASP A 45 -8.33 -7.22 0.10
N LEU A 46 -8.24 -6.26 1.02
CA LEU A 46 -7.00 -5.53 1.30
C LEU A 46 -5.94 -6.43 1.91
N GLY A 47 -6.31 -7.27 2.88
CA GLY A 47 -5.42 -8.25 3.46
C GLY A 47 -4.85 -9.18 2.40
N MET A 48 -5.70 -9.71 1.51
CA MET A 48 -5.29 -10.59 0.42
C MET A 48 -4.34 -9.88 -0.56
N ALA A 49 -4.66 -8.64 -0.94
CA ALA A 49 -3.81 -7.84 -1.82
C ALA A 49 -2.45 -7.52 -1.18
N MET A 50 -2.39 -7.21 0.11
CA MET A 50 -1.12 -7.00 0.81
C MET A 50 -0.30 -8.29 0.98
N LEU A 51 -0.98 -9.42 1.20
CA LEU A 51 -0.31 -10.72 1.36
C LEU A 51 0.32 -11.22 0.07
N THR A 52 -0.37 -11.02 -1.05
CA THR A 52 0.04 -11.52 -2.37
C THR A 52 0.77 -10.49 -3.23
N GLY A 53 0.68 -9.21 -2.87
CA GLY A 53 1.24 -8.12 -3.64
C GLY A 53 2.74 -7.92 -3.48
N ALA A 54 3.21 -6.91 -4.19
CA ALA A 54 4.57 -6.40 -4.14
C ALA A 54 4.57 -4.87 -4.17
N ILE A 55 5.64 -4.27 -3.65
CA ILE A 55 5.87 -2.84 -3.82
C ILE A 55 6.18 -2.59 -5.29
N TYR A 56 5.42 -1.66 -5.87
CA TYR A 56 5.56 -1.27 -7.26
C TYR A 56 6.28 0.09 -7.39
N GLU A 57 6.13 0.94 -6.38
CA GLU A 57 6.64 2.30 -6.38
C GLU A 57 6.89 2.73 -4.94
N GLY A 58 7.97 3.47 -4.69
CA GLY A 58 8.31 3.95 -3.36
C GLY A 58 8.85 5.37 -3.38
N TYR A 59 8.59 6.10 -2.30
CA TYR A 59 9.07 7.46 -2.07
C TYR A 59 9.58 7.56 -0.63
N ASN A 60 10.82 7.99 -0.40
CA ASN A 60 11.28 8.27 0.96
C ASN A 60 10.76 9.62 1.44
N ILE A 61 11.10 10.00 2.67
CA ILE A 61 10.64 11.23 3.30
C ILE A 61 11.00 12.43 2.42
N GLY A 62 9.98 13.22 2.06
CA GLY A 62 10.13 14.40 1.23
C GLY A 62 10.30 14.17 -0.27
N GLU A 63 10.31 12.91 -0.72
CA GLU A 63 10.52 12.58 -2.14
C GLU A 63 9.19 12.46 -2.93
N TYR A 64 8.04 12.56 -2.26
CA TYR A 64 6.75 12.39 -2.94
C TYR A 64 6.43 13.57 -3.89
N PRO A 65 6.01 13.34 -5.15
CA PRO A 65 6.14 14.34 -6.23
C PRO A 65 5.25 15.58 -6.09
N HIS A 66 4.13 15.45 -5.35
CA HIS A 66 3.11 16.49 -5.27
C HIS A 66 2.94 17.08 -3.87
N LYS A 67 3.58 16.48 -2.86
CA LYS A 67 3.44 16.89 -1.46
C LYS A 67 4.53 16.26 -0.62
N PHE A 68 5.11 16.99 0.31
CA PHE A 68 6.05 16.44 1.27
C PHE A 68 5.37 15.36 2.14
N ASN A 69 5.81 14.11 1.98
CA ASN A 69 5.42 13.00 2.84
C ASN A 69 6.31 12.99 4.09
N LYS A 70 5.68 12.86 5.28
CA LYS A 70 6.41 12.80 6.56
C LYS A 70 7.07 11.44 6.82
N ASP A 71 6.51 10.41 6.21
CA ASP A 71 6.91 9.01 6.37
C ASP A 71 7.24 8.42 4.99
N PRO A 72 8.13 7.42 4.87
CA PRO A 72 8.31 6.68 3.63
C PRO A 72 6.96 6.12 3.16
N PHE A 73 6.72 6.21 1.86
CA PHE A 73 5.49 5.79 1.22
C PHE A 73 5.80 4.69 0.20
N ARG A 74 4.95 3.68 0.13
CA ARG A 74 5.01 2.59 -0.85
C ARG A 74 3.64 2.41 -1.49
N THR A 75 3.62 2.21 -2.81
CA THR A 75 2.45 1.69 -3.50
C THR A 75 2.59 0.19 -3.61
N VAL A 76 1.77 -0.55 -2.88
CA VAL A 76 1.67 -2.01 -2.97
C VAL A 76 0.58 -2.36 -3.97
N VAL A 77 0.89 -3.23 -4.92
CA VAL A 77 -0.09 -3.74 -5.90
C VAL A 77 -0.23 -5.23 -5.70
N GLY A 78 -1.45 -5.68 -5.45
CA GLY A 78 -1.78 -7.09 -5.24
C GLY A 78 -3.14 -7.44 -5.83
N ARG A 79 -3.64 -8.65 -5.55
CA ARG A 79 -4.96 -9.10 -6.01
C ARG A 79 -5.91 -9.32 -4.85
N ASP A 80 -7.18 -9.00 -5.06
CA ASP A 80 -8.26 -9.33 -4.13
C ASP A 80 -8.68 -10.81 -4.22
N PHE A 81 -9.71 -11.21 -3.48
CA PHE A 81 -10.22 -12.58 -3.49
C PHE A 81 -10.81 -13.02 -4.83
N ASN A 82 -11.23 -12.07 -5.68
CA ASN A 82 -11.77 -12.33 -7.01
C ASN A 82 -10.68 -12.31 -8.09
N GLY A 83 -9.43 -12.04 -7.70
CA GLY A 83 -8.30 -11.89 -8.61
C GLY A 83 -8.19 -10.51 -9.27
N GLU A 84 -9.03 -9.54 -8.90
CA GLU A 84 -8.93 -8.16 -9.37
C GLU A 84 -7.70 -7.48 -8.75
N LEU A 85 -7.00 -6.66 -9.52
CA LEU A 85 -5.87 -5.89 -8.99
C LEU A 85 -6.37 -4.81 -8.02
N ILE A 86 -5.64 -4.60 -6.93
CA ILE A 86 -5.82 -3.49 -6.00
C ILE A 86 -4.48 -2.79 -5.81
N SER A 87 -4.48 -1.47 -5.94
CA SER A 87 -3.35 -0.61 -5.57
C SER A 87 -3.60 0.03 -4.22
N ILE A 88 -2.61 -0.09 -3.32
CA ILE A 88 -2.70 0.34 -1.93
C ILE A 88 -1.53 1.28 -1.65
N GLY A 89 -1.84 2.51 -1.21
CA GLY A 89 -0.83 3.44 -0.72
C GLY A 89 -0.58 3.23 0.77
N VAL A 90 0.63 2.84 1.12
CA VAL A 90 1.05 2.48 2.49
C VAL A 90 2.14 3.45 2.96
N ALA A 91 1.93 4.10 4.10
CA ALA A 91 2.94 4.88 4.79
C ALA A 91 3.58 4.04 5.90
N LEU A 92 4.92 4.04 5.97
CA LEU A 92 5.70 3.27 6.93
C LEU A 92 5.95 4.13 8.18
N LYS A 93 5.21 3.87 9.26
CA LYS A 93 5.28 4.63 10.53
C LYS A 93 6.38 4.13 11.47
N GLY A 94 6.89 2.94 11.20
CA GLY A 94 7.96 2.30 11.94
C GLY A 94 8.24 0.94 11.33
N LYS A 95 9.16 0.17 11.93
CA LYS A 95 9.63 -1.10 11.37
C LYS A 95 8.51 -2.12 11.10
N ARG A 96 7.43 -2.08 11.89
CA ARG A 96 6.25 -2.96 11.77
C ARG A 96 4.96 -2.19 12.05
N SER A 97 4.90 -0.93 11.64
CA SER A 97 3.70 -0.12 11.78
C SER A 97 3.42 0.59 10.47
N PHE A 98 2.21 0.39 9.97
CA PHE A 98 1.82 0.80 8.62
C PHE A 98 0.50 1.54 8.68
N GLU A 99 0.39 2.61 7.90
CA GLU A 99 -0.87 3.31 7.69
C GLU A 99 -1.29 3.20 6.23
N VAL A 100 -2.49 2.66 5.99
CA VAL A 100 -3.14 2.67 4.68
C VAL A 100 -3.73 4.04 4.43
N THR A 101 -3.15 4.75 3.46
CA THR A 101 -3.50 6.15 3.18
C THR A 101 -4.46 6.29 2.01
N THR A 102 -4.44 5.36 1.05
CA THR A 102 -5.32 5.37 -0.11
C THR A 102 -5.43 3.99 -0.74
N ILE A 103 -6.54 3.74 -1.44
CA ILE A 103 -6.87 2.44 -2.04
C ILE A 103 -7.54 2.70 -3.39
N TYR A 104 -7.15 1.94 -4.42
CA TYR A 104 -7.75 1.96 -5.75
C TYR A 104 -8.01 0.54 -6.24
N LYS A 105 -9.18 0.31 -6.85
CA LYS A 105 -9.38 -0.85 -7.71
C LYS A 105 -8.57 -0.68 -8.99
N GLY A 106 -7.93 -1.76 -9.42
CA GLY A 106 -6.99 -1.79 -10.53
C GLY A 106 -5.64 -1.17 -10.19
N VAL A 107 -4.88 -0.91 -11.25
CA VAL A 107 -3.63 -0.15 -11.22
C VAL A 107 -3.98 1.33 -11.32
N THR A 108 -3.46 2.17 -10.42
CA THR A 108 -3.67 3.62 -10.50
C THR A 108 -3.23 4.17 -11.86
N ASP A 109 -3.84 5.24 -12.37
CA ASP A 109 -3.50 5.80 -13.68
C ASP A 109 -2.00 6.15 -13.81
N ARG A 110 -1.38 6.56 -12.70
CA ARG A 110 0.07 6.80 -12.62
C ARG A 110 0.88 5.54 -12.95
N LEU A 111 0.39 4.37 -12.56
CA LEU A 111 1.07 3.09 -12.69
C LEU A 111 0.66 2.29 -13.94
N LYS A 112 -0.40 2.69 -14.66
CA LYS A 112 -0.89 1.98 -15.87
C LYS A 112 0.17 1.85 -16.98
N TYR A 113 1.15 2.74 -17.04
CA TYR A 113 2.22 2.71 -18.04
C TYR A 113 3.16 1.51 -17.89
N PHE A 114 3.16 0.88 -16.73
CA PHE A 114 4.08 -0.20 -16.42
C PHE A 114 3.50 -1.61 -16.56
N PHE A 115 2.18 -1.73 -16.69
CA PHE A 115 1.48 -3.01 -16.84
C PHE A 115 0.94 -3.22 -18.26
N LYS A 116 1.60 -2.63 -19.26
CA LYS A 116 1.30 -2.80 -20.69
C LYS A 116 2.00 -4.02 -21.29
#